data_AF-A0A3N5MJ10-F1
#
_entry.id   AF-A0A3N5MJ10-F1
#
_cell.length_a   1.000
_cell.length_b   1.000
_cell.length_c   1.000
_cell.angle_alpha   90.00
_cell.angle_beta   90.00
_cell.angle_gamma   90.00
#
_symmetry.space_group_name_H-M   'P 1'
#
loop_
_entity.id
_entity.type
_entity.pdbx_description
1 polymer ?
#
loop_
_entity_poly.entity_id
_entity_poly.type
_entity_poly.pdbx_seq_one_letter_code
_entity_poly.pdbx_strand_id
1 'polypeptide(L)'
;MGRRSTHTPQQLRELILDAAQDIIEAQGIAGLSAREIARRIGYSPGTIYNMFENLDDVVLNIEARVLDALDQRLAGLLNDGDASARVTRLALAYLAFTHEKPKLWNLLFEHHMPAGAPLPSWYQH
;
A
#
# COMPACT_ATOMS: atom_id res chain seq x y z
N MET A 1 5.69 -9.05 30.98
CA MET A 1 4.24 -8.86 31.16
C MET A 1 3.67 -8.36 29.84
N GLY A 2 2.93 -9.21 29.12
CA GLY A 2 2.39 -8.89 27.81
C GLY A 2 1.24 -7.89 27.94
N ARG A 3 1.38 -6.73 27.31
CA ARG A 3 0.29 -5.76 27.16
C ARG A 3 -0.87 -6.48 26.45
N ARG A 4 -2.07 -6.50 27.06
CA ARG A 4 -3.28 -6.98 26.36
C ARG A 4 -3.43 -6.15 25.08
N SER A 5 -3.64 -6.82 23.94
CA SER A 5 -3.88 -6.11 22.68
C SER A 5 -5.08 -5.18 22.86
N THR A 6 -4.88 -3.88 22.61
CA THR A 6 -5.93 -2.87 22.70
C THR A 6 -6.74 -2.76 21.41
N HIS A 7 -6.29 -3.41 20.34
CA HIS A 7 -6.89 -3.38 19.01
C HIS A 7 -7.47 -4.74 18.66
N THR A 8 -8.62 -4.74 17.97
CA THR A 8 -9.14 -5.93 17.30
C THR A 8 -8.18 -6.38 16.18
N PRO A 9 -8.27 -7.62 15.69
CA PRO A 9 -7.43 -8.08 14.57
C PRO A 9 -7.53 -7.16 13.34
N GLN A 10 -8.73 -6.69 13.00
CA GLN A 10 -8.92 -5.78 11.87
C GLN A 10 -8.26 -4.41 12.11
N GLN A 11 -8.46 -3.82 13.29
CA GLN A 11 -7.83 -2.54 13.63
C GLN A 11 -6.30 -2.64 13.65
N LEU A 12 -5.77 -3.76 14.10
CA LEU A 12 -4.33 -4.01 14.09
C LEU A 12 -3.81 -4.20 12.66
N ARG A 13 -4.56 -4.87 11.78
CA ARG A 13 -4.20 -5.00 10.36
C ARG A 13 -4.10 -3.61 9.70
N GLU A 14 -5.11 -2.78 9.88
CA GLU A 14 -5.13 -1.40 9.36
C GLU A 14 -3.96 -0.58 9.92
N LEU A 15 -3.74 -0.64 11.24
CA LEU A 15 -2.64 0.08 11.89
C LEU A 15 -1.25 -0.32 11.36
N ILE A 16 -1.06 -1.61 11.05
CA ILE A 16 0.17 -2.12 10.42
C ILE A 16 0.34 -1.55 9.01
N LEU A 17 -0.72 -1.56 8.20
CA LEU A 17 -0.69 -1.07 6.82
C LEU A 17 -0.48 0.44 6.76
N ASP A 18 -1.13 1.20 7.62
CA ASP A 18 -0.96 2.66 7.69
C ASP A 18 0.48 3.00 8.07
N ALA A 19 1.04 2.34 9.08
CA ALA A 19 2.42 2.55 9.48
C ALA A 19 3.42 2.14 8.38
N ALA A 20 3.16 1.03 7.67
CA ALA A 20 3.99 0.59 6.54
C ALA A 20 3.95 1.61 5.39
N GLN A 21 2.77 2.11 5.03
CA GLN A 21 2.60 3.14 4.01
C GLN A 21 3.36 4.42 4.38
N ASP A 22 3.24 4.89 5.63
CA ASP A 22 3.96 6.08 6.11
C ASP A 22 5.48 5.90 6.09
N ILE A 23 5.98 4.68 6.32
CA ILE A 23 7.40 4.37 6.20
C ILE A 23 7.82 4.48 4.74
N ILE A 24 7.09 3.86 3.82
CA ILE A 24 7.43 3.84 2.39
C ILE A 24 7.34 5.26 1.81
N GLU A 25 6.31 6.03 2.17
CA GLU A 25 6.17 7.43 1.73
C GLU A 25 7.32 8.30 2.23
N ALA A 26 7.82 8.08 3.45
CA ALA A 26 8.92 8.86 4.01
C ALA A 26 10.31 8.37 3.53
N GLN A 27 10.52 7.06 3.42
CA GLN A 27 11.85 6.45 3.35
C GLN A 27 12.04 5.50 2.14
N GLY A 28 10.98 5.21 1.39
CA GLY A 28 10.97 4.19 0.34
C GLY A 28 10.90 2.78 0.92
N ILE A 29 10.82 1.77 0.05
CA ILE A 29 10.73 0.36 0.46
C ILE A 29 11.93 -0.09 1.29
N ALA A 30 13.11 0.49 1.07
CA ALA A 30 14.33 0.19 1.82
C ALA A 30 14.24 0.54 3.33
N GLY A 31 13.35 1.46 3.71
CA GLY A 31 13.08 1.78 5.12
C GLY A 31 12.13 0.79 5.80
N LEU A 32 11.45 -0.07 5.04
CA LEU A 32 10.44 -0.97 5.55
C LEU A 32 11.08 -2.17 6.26
N SER A 33 10.66 -2.40 7.50
CA SER A 33 10.97 -3.63 8.22
C SER A 33 9.91 -3.90 9.29
N ALA A 34 9.70 -5.17 9.64
CA ALA A 34 8.77 -5.55 10.71
C ALA A 34 9.13 -4.88 12.05
N ARG A 35 10.43 -4.63 12.29
CA ARG A 35 10.91 -3.90 13.47
C ARG A 35 10.51 -2.44 13.44
N GLU A 36 10.66 -1.76 12.31
CA GLU A 36 10.32 -0.34 12.19
C GLU A 36 8.80 -0.14 12.26
N ILE A 37 8.01 -0.99 11.59
CA ILE A 37 6.54 -0.99 11.71
C ILE A 37 6.15 -1.15 13.17
N ALA A 38 6.62 -2.21 13.82
CA ALA A 38 6.29 -2.53 15.22
C ALA A 38 6.69 -1.40 16.19
N ARG A 39 7.85 -0.76 15.96
CA ARG A 39 8.31 0.41 16.72
C ARG A 39 7.34 1.58 16.61
N ARG A 40 6.83 1.88 15.40
CA ARG A 40 5.88 2.98 15.17
C ARG A 40 4.52 2.72 15.84
N ILE A 41 4.04 1.49 15.80
CA ILE A 41 2.71 1.14 16.32
C ILE A 41 2.71 0.70 17.80
N GLY A 42 3.90 0.56 18.42
CA GLY A 42 4.04 0.18 19.83
C GLY A 42 3.84 -1.31 20.12
N TYR A 43 4.13 -2.18 19.15
CA TYR A 43 4.00 -3.63 19.25
C TYR A 43 5.35 -4.34 19.09
N SER A 44 5.37 -5.67 19.20
CA SER A 44 6.56 -6.46 18.90
C SER A 44 6.59 -6.84 17.40
N PRO A 45 7.77 -7.10 16.81
CA PRO A 45 7.85 -7.55 15.41
C PRO A 45 7.06 -8.83 15.14
N GLY A 46 6.98 -9.74 16.11
CA GLY A 46 6.18 -10.97 16.00
C GLY A 46 4.68 -10.70 15.82
N THR A 47 4.17 -9.56 16.29
CA THR A 47 2.79 -9.15 16.03
C THR A 47 2.49 -8.96 14.55
N ILE A 48 3.47 -8.50 13.76
CA ILE A 48 3.30 -8.30 12.31
C ILE A 48 3.09 -9.65 11.63
N TYR A 49 3.92 -10.64 11.95
CA TYR A 49 3.85 -11.99 11.38
C TYR A 49 2.66 -12.83 11.88
N ASN A 50 1.96 -12.38 12.92
CA ASN A 50 0.67 -12.96 13.30
C ASN A 50 -0.48 -12.44 12.42
N MET A 51 -0.30 -11.32 11.73
CA MET A 51 -1.32 -10.65 10.92
C MET A 51 -1.09 -10.78 9.42
N PHE A 52 0.17 -10.97 9.01
CA PHE A 52 0.63 -11.08 7.63
C PHE A 52 1.61 -12.24 7.53
N GLU A 53 1.62 -12.92 6.39
CA GLU A 53 2.50 -14.08 6.19
C GLU A 53 3.98 -13.69 6.25
N ASN A 54 4.32 -12.57 5.64
CA ASN A 54 5.66 -12.00 5.57
C ASN A 54 5.58 -10.50 5.27
N LEU A 55 6.73 -9.85 5.06
CA LEU A 55 6.74 -8.43 4.69
C LEU A 55 6.26 -8.20 3.25
N ASP A 56 6.42 -9.17 2.35
CA ASP A 56 5.96 -9.04 0.98
C ASP A 56 4.42 -8.97 0.92
N ASP A 57 3.71 -9.75 1.74
CA ASP A 57 2.25 -9.66 1.92
C ASP A 57 1.82 -8.28 2.40
N VAL A 58 2.58 -7.65 3.32
CA VAL A 58 2.34 -6.25 3.72
C VAL A 58 2.51 -5.33 2.52
N VAL A 59 3.58 -5.47 1.74
CA VAL A 59 3.87 -4.62 0.57
C VAL A 59 2.78 -4.76 -0.49
N LEU A 60 2.34 -5.98 -0.82
CA LEU A 60 1.25 -6.23 -1.77
C LEU A 60 -0.05 -5.51 -1.35
N ASN A 61 -0.35 -5.47 -0.04
CA ASN A 61 -1.54 -4.74 0.45
C ASN A 61 -1.37 -3.21 0.26
N ILE A 62 -0.15 -2.68 0.36
CA ILE A 62 0.11 -1.26 0.07
C ILE A 62 0.01 -0.99 -1.43
N GLU A 63 0.53 -1.87 -2.28
CA GLU A 63 0.39 -1.76 -3.74
C GLU A 63 -1.08 -1.74 -4.16
N ALA A 64 -1.89 -2.65 -3.61
CA ALA A 64 -3.32 -2.69 -3.84
C ALA A 64 -3.99 -1.35 -3.45
N ARG A 65 -3.66 -0.79 -2.27
CA ARG A 65 -4.17 0.54 -1.86
C ARG A 65 -3.77 1.67 -2.82
N VAL A 66 -2.55 1.62 -3.36
CA VAL A 66 -2.08 2.61 -4.34
C VAL A 66 -2.88 2.51 -5.63
N LEU A 67 -3.13 1.29 -6.12
CA LEU A 67 -3.91 1.05 -7.33
C LEU A 67 -5.39 1.40 -7.14
N ASP A 68 -5.99 1.05 -6.01
CA ASP A 68 -7.37 1.43 -5.64
C ASP A 68 -7.53 2.95 -5.59
N ALA A 69 -6.55 3.66 -5.02
CA ALA A 69 -6.58 5.13 -4.97
C ALA A 69 -6.50 5.77 -6.36
N LEU A 70 -5.74 5.16 -7.29
CA LEU A 70 -5.69 5.59 -8.68
C LEU A 70 -7.03 5.32 -9.37
N ASP A 71 -7.59 4.11 -9.25
CA ASP A 71 -8.87 3.75 -9.85
C ASP A 71 -9.99 4.70 -9.40
N GLN A 72 -10.10 4.93 -8.09
CA GLN A 72 -11.07 5.86 -7.52
C GLN A 72 -10.91 7.29 -8.08
N ARG A 73 -9.67 7.76 -8.25
CA ARG A 73 -9.40 9.09 -8.82
C ARG A 73 -9.82 9.17 -10.29
N LEU A 74 -9.66 8.10 -11.06
CA LEU A 74 -9.96 8.08 -12.49
C LEU A 74 -11.44 7.82 -12.80
N ALA A 75 -12.13 7.02 -11.98
CA ALA A 75 -13.53 6.59 -12.20
C ALA A 75 -14.50 7.77 -12.43
N GLY A 76 -14.27 8.90 -11.76
CA GLY A 76 -15.14 10.09 -11.88
C GLY A 76 -14.92 10.94 -13.13
N LEU A 77 -13.83 10.73 -13.88
CA LEU A 77 -13.40 11.65 -14.93
C LEU A 77 -14.01 11.37 -16.31
N LEU A 78 -14.72 10.25 -16.45
CA LEU A 78 -15.26 9.77 -17.73
C LEU A 78 -16.62 10.36 -18.09
N ASN A 79 -17.30 11.06 -17.18
CA ASN A 79 -18.72 11.35 -17.33
C ASN A 79 -19.04 12.53 -18.26
N ASP A 80 -18.09 13.45 -18.49
CA ASP A 80 -18.38 14.74 -19.14
C ASP A 80 -17.48 15.06 -20.36
N GLY A 81 -17.99 15.88 -21.28
CA GLY A 81 -17.24 16.40 -22.43
C GLY A 81 -16.98 15.39 -23.55
N ASP A 82 -16.32 15.83 -24.61
CA ASP A 82 -15.98 14.98 -25.74
C ASP A 82 -14.84 13.98 -25.42
N ALA A 83 -14.58 13.05 -26.35
CA ALA A 83 -13.57 12.02 -26.16
C ALA A 83 -12.16 12.58 -25.94
N SER A 84 -11.80 13.68 -26.61
CA SER A 84 -10.48 14.30 -26.47
C SER A 84 -10.32 14.91 -25.08
N ALA A 85 -11.31 15.66 -24.62
CA ALA A 85 -11.33 16.25 -23.29
C ALA A 85 -11.25 15.19 -22.18
N ARG A 86 -11.97 14.06 -22.33
CA ARG A 86 -11.89 12.93 -21.38
C ARG A 86 -10.48 12.34 -21.29
N VAL A 87 -9.85 12.06 -22.43
CA VAL A 87 -8.48 11.53 -22.48
C VAL A 87 -7.49 12.50 -21.84
N THR A 88 -7.58 13.79 -22.13
CA THR A 88 -6.72 14.80 -21.52
C THR A 88 -6.87 14.84 -20.00
N ARG A 89 -8.10 14.79 -19.47
CA ARG A 89 -8.32 14.77 -18.01
C ARG A 89 -7.77 13.52 -17.35
N LEU A 90 -7.98 12.34 -17.94
CA LEU A 90 -7.41 11.09 -17.44
C LEU A 90 -5.88 11.16 -17.40
N ALA A 91 -5.25 11.62 -18.49
CA ALA A 91 -3.80 11.74 -18.57
C ALA A 91 -3.25 12.70 -17.51
N LEU A 92 -3.87 13.87 -17.33
CA LEU A 92 -3.47 14.84 -16.31
C LEU A 92 -3.65 14.30 -14.89
N ALA A 93 -4.76 13.62 -14.61
CA ALA A 93 -5.02 13.03 -13.29
C ALA A 93 -4.06 11.88 -12.97
N TYR A 94 -3.75 11.04 -13.96
CA TYR A 94 -2.74 9.99 -13.85
C TYR A 94 -1.36 10.59 -13.56
N LEU A 95 -0.90 11.55 -14.37
CA LEU A 95 0.40 12.21 -14.18
C LEU A 95 0.46 12.91 -12.81
N ALA A 96 -0.59 13.61 -12.40
CA ALA A 96 -0.63 14.23 -11.07
C ALA A 96 -0.49 13.18 -9.96
N PHE A 97 -1.17 12.05 -10.06
CA PHE A 97 -1.09 10.97 -9.07
C PHE A 97 0.32 10.41 -8.92
N THR A 98 1.02 10.14 -10.03
CA THR A 98 2.39 9.60 -9.98
C THR A 98 3.40 10.59 -9.38
N HIS A 99 3.11 11.89 -9.45
CA HIS A 99 3.97 12.95 -8.89
C HIS A 99 3.66 13.32 -7.43
N GLU A 100 2.44 13.09 -6.94
CA GLU A 100 2.04 13.44 -5.56
C GLU A 100 2.78 12.61 -4.50
N LYS A 101 2.91 11.29 -4.73
CA LYS A 101 3.57 10.36 -3.80
C LYS A 101 4.53 9.44 -4.53
N PRO A 102 5.67 9.97 -5.03
CA PRO A 102 6.53 9.24 -5.97
C PRO A 102 7.11 7.95 -5.38
N LYS A 103 7.36 7.88 -4.08
CA LYS A 103 7.89 6.65 -3.45
C LYS A 103 6.84 5.53 -3.34
N LEU A 104 5.57 5.88 -3.13
CA LEU A 104 4.48 4.89 -3.18
C LEU A 104 4.22 4.45 -4.61
N TRP A 105 4.32 5.36 -5.57
CA TRP A 105 4.20 4.99 -6.98
C TRP A 105 5.35 4.08 -7.44
N ASN A 106 6.59 4.42 -7.07
CA ASN A 106 7.77 3.62 -7.38
C ASN A 106 7.72 2.22 -6.75
N LEU A 107 7.01 2.05 -5.63
CA LEU A 107 6.84 0.76 -4.96
C LEU A 107 6.37 -0.34 -5.93
N LEU A 108 5.42 0.00 -6.81
CA LEU A 108 4.84 -0.89 -7.82
C LEU A 108 5.88 -1.47 -8.81
N PHE A 109 7.06 -0.85 -8.89
CA PHE A 109 8.13 -1.25 -9.79
C PHE A 109 9.39 -1.72 -9.05
N GLU A 110 9.59 -1.27 -7.80
CA GLU A 110 10.75 -1.61 -6.97
C GLU A 110 10.57 -2.93 -6.23
N HIS A 111 9.33 -3.28 -5.87
CA HIS A 111 9.04 -4.52 -5.18
C HIS A 111 9.11 -5.73 -6.12
N HIS A 112 9.91 -6.73 -5.73
CA HIS A 112 10.09 -7.95 -6.49
C HIS A 112 9.80 -9.15 -5.60
N MET A 113 8.73 -9.87 -5.90
CA MET A 113 8.42 -11.13 -5.24
C MET A 113 9.50 -12.19 -5.56
N PRO A 114 9.82 -13.09 -4.61
CA PRO A 114 10.69 -14.23 -4.90
C PRO A 114 10.17 -15.06 -6.08
N ALA A 115 11.09 -15.53 -6.92
CA ALA A 115 10.73 -16.32 -8.10
C ALA A 115 9.91 -17.57 -7.71
N GLY A 116 8.72 -17.72 -8.30
CA GLY A 116 7.82 -18.84 -8.05
C GLY A 116 6.95 -18.70 -6.79
N ALA A 117 7.04 -17.60 -6.05
CA ALA A 117 6.09 -17.30 -4.98
C ALA A 117 4.70 -17.05 -5.57
N PRO A 118 3.64 -17.71 -5.09
CA PRO A 118 2.29 -17.45 -5.56
C PRO A 118 1.84 -16.06 -5.09
N LEU A 119 1.16 -15.32 -5.97
CA LEU A 119 0.43 -14.14 -5.53
C LEU A 119 -0.77 -14.59 -4.69
N PRO A 120 -1.07 -13.93 -3.56
CA PRO A 120 -2.26 -14.21 -2.78
C PRO A 120 -3.52 -14.11 -3.62
N SER A 121 -4.51 -14.96 -3.36
CA SER A 121 -5.76 -15.00 -4.14
C SER A 121 -6.53 -13.68 -4.13
N TRP A 122 -6.40 -12.89 -3.06
CA TRP A 122 -7.02 -11.58 -2.95
C TRP A 122 -6.39 -10.51 -3.86
N TYR A 123 -5.15 -10.72 -4.33
CA TYR A 123 -4.42 -9.75 -5.18
C TYR A 123 -4.60 -10.00 -6.69
N GLN A 124 -5.27 -11.09 -7.09
CA GLN A 124 -5.37 -11.50 -8.49
C GLN A 124 -6.54 -10.87 -9.26
N HIS A 125 -7.26 -9.90 -8.68
CA HIS A 125 -8.48 -9.30 -9.25
C HIS A 125 -8.25 -7.86 -9.69
#